data_AF-A0A348B4B5-F1
#
_entry.id   AF-A0A348B4B5-F1
#
_cell.length_a   1.000
_cell.length_b   1.000
_cell.length_c   1.000
_cell.angle_alpha   90.00
_cell.angle_beta   90.00
_cell.angle_gamma   90.00
#
_symmetry.space_group_name_H-M   'P 1'
#
loop_
_entity.id
_entity.type
_entity.pdbx_description
1 polymer ?
#
loop_
_entity_poly.entity_id
_entity_poly.type
_entity_poly.pdbx_seq_one_letter_code
_entity_poly.pdbx_strand_id
1 'polypeptide(L)'
;MEVNLGSSVREALKGMIDKQEYHAVVLDEGEVVGILSLKDVASRLFIPMEEGVELLEFGNLEVLMETGVASVMTPDPVVAPNEEEAIRLMVERNVGAVPVVSTTYKGTVTEHTVLPRLFQSAVEARSISSRPIIFADEEFTVEEAMELMIKRNIRRLPVGSESNVRALTTLFLILKGVLLDYRPDILYEPVLKFSEEPIFGTTVGEVARKLYQRPAVGAAIVEDGIVTERDLVRLLYNAL
;
A
#
# COMPACT_ATOMS: atom_id res chain seq x y z
N MET A 1 9.69 -2.08 7.30
CA MET A 1 11.10 -2.47 7.25
C MET A 1 11.93 -1.24 7.60
N GLU A 2 13.25 -1.37 7.74
CA GLU A 2 14.13 -0.25 8.14
C GLU A 2 15.17 0.03 7.05
N VAL A 3 15.42 1.31 6.80
CA VAL A 3 16.51 1.80 5.94
C VAL A 3 17.30 2.90 6.66
N ASN A 4 18.57 3.06 6.30
CA ASN A 4 19.37 4.17 6.77
C ASN A 4 19.03 5.44 5.97
N LEU A 5 19.14 6.63 6.58
CA LEU A 5 18.94 7.92 5.91
C LEU A 5 19.81 8.11 4.66
N GLY A 6 21.01 7.53 4.65
CA GLY A 6 21.93 7.54 3.52
C GLY A 6 21.61 6.54 2.40
N SER A 7 20.61 5.66 2.56
CA SER A 7 20.20 4.73 1.52
C SER A 7 19.59 5.44 0.32
N SER A 8 19.68 4.82 -0.85
CA SER A 8 18.99 5.29 -2.06
C SER A 8 17.53 4.83 -2.10
N VAL A 9 16.71 5.50 -2.91
CA VAL A 9 15.33 5.07 -3.19
C VAL A 9 15.32 3.65 -3.76
N ARG A 10 16.28 3.29 -4.62
CA ARG A 10 16.43 1.94 -5.18
C ARG A 10 16.56 0.88 -4.10
N GLU A 11 17.48 1.08 -3.16
CA GLU A 11 17.70 0.13 -2.06
C GLU A 11 16.44 -0.04 -1.21
N ALA A 12 15.81 1.08 -0.83
CA ALA A 12 14.62 1.07 0.00
C ALA A 12 13.44 0.37 -0.70
N LEU A 13 13.18 0.75 -1.95
CA LEU A 13 12.08 0.21 -2.74
C LEU A 13 12.26 -1.27 -3.07
N LYS A 14 13.49 -1.69 -3.40
CA LYS A 14 13.82 -3.12 -3.55
C LYS A 14 13.57 -3.88 -2.25
N GLY A 15 14.03 -3.36 -1.12
CA GLY A 15 13.79 -3.97 0.19
C GLY A 15 12.30 -4.10 0.52
N MET A 16 11.51 -3.05 0.22
CA MET A 16 10.06 -3.05 0.39
C MET A 16 9.39 -4.12 -0.48
N ILE A 17 9.78 -4.26 -1.75
CA ILE A 17 9.22 -5.26 -2.66
C ILE A 17 9.61 -6.67 -2.25
N ASP A 18 10.89 -6.90 -1.96
CA ASP A 18 11.43 -8.21 -1.59
C ASP A 18 10.79 -8.72 -0.28
N LYS A 19 10.50 -7.81 0.67
CA LYS A 19 9.82 -8.12 1.94
C LYS A 19 8.29 -8.02 1.88
N GLN A 20 7.73 -7.60 0.75
CA GLN A 20 6.29 -7.34 0.56
C GLN A 20 5.73 -6.33 1.59
N GLU A 21 6.49 -5.30 1.88
CA GLU A 21 6.16 -4.24 2.83
C GLU A 21 5.84 -2.93 2.13
N TYR A 22 4.84 -2.21 2.65
CA TYR A 22 4.37 -0.96 2.06
C TYR A 22 5.10 0.29 2.55
N HIS A 23 5.89 0.15 3.63
CA HIS A 23 6.57 1.26 4.30
C HIS A 23 7.99 0.85 4.75
N ALA A 24 8.91 1.80 4.65
CA ALA A 24 10.24 1.73 5.23
C ALA A 24 10.42 2.88 6.23
N VAL A 25 10.77 2.56 7.47
CA VAL A 25 11.18 3.56 8.47
C VAL A 25 12.62 3.94 8.18
N VAL A 26 12.85 5.25 8.09
CA VAL A 26 14.16 5.83 7.82
C VAL A 26 14.81 6.19 9.14
N LEU A 27 16.00 5.62 9.36
CA LEU A 27 16.79 5.79 10.58
C LEU A 27 18.07 6.58 10.31
N ASP A 28 18.39 7.50 11.21
CA ASP A 28 19.71 8.16 11.27
C ASP A 28 20.32 7.93 12.65
N GLU A 29 21.51 7.32 12.69
CA GLU A 29 22.19 6.91 13.93
C GLU A 29 21.30 6.11 14.93
N GLY A 30 20.26 5.43 14.44
CA GLY A 30 19.30 4.65 15.25
C GLY A 30 18.03 5.40 15.65
N GLU A 31 17.94 6.69 15.35
CA GLU A 31 16.77 7.53 15.58
C GLU A 31 15.85 7.57 14.37
N VAL A 32 14.53 7.62 14.61
CA VAL A 32 13.53 7.73 13.53
C VAL A 32 13.51 9.15 13.00
N VAL A 33 13.91 9.33 11.74
CA VAL A 33 13.95 10.65 11.08
C VAL A 33 12.93 10.78 9.94
N GLY A 34 12.35 9.66 9.49
CA GLY A 34 11.41 9.67 8.37
C GLY A 34 10.69 8.35 8.16
N ILE A 35 9.71 8.37 7.27
CA ILE A 35 9.07 7.18 6.72
C ILE A 35 8.92 7.32 5.21
N LEU A 36 9.26 6.27 4.48
CA LEU A 36 9.06 6.17 3.03
C LEU A 36 7.95 5.15 2.75
N SER A 37 6.91 5.57 2.04
CA SER A 37 5.84 4.69 1.58
C SER A 37 5.93 4.44 0.07
N LEU A 38 5.26 3.39 -0.40
CA LEU A 38 5.09 3.17 -1.84
C LEU A 38 4.35 4.34 -2.53
N LYS A 39 3.47 5.03 -1.80
CA LYS A 39 2.78 6.21 -2.33
C LYS A 39 3.75 7.36 -2.58
N ASP A 40 4.74 7.56 -1.72
CA ASP A 40 5.74 8.61 -1.88
C ASP A 40 6.58 8.37 -3.14
N VAL A 41 7.03 7.12 -3.33
CA VAL A 41 7.75 6.71 -4.54
C VAL A 41 6.86 6.84 -5.79
N ALA A 42 5.64 6.33 -5.74
CA ALA A 42 4.69 6.41 -6.86
C ALA A 42 4.40 7.85 -7.26
N SER A 43 4.27 8.77 -6.31
CA SER A 43 4.01 10.18 -6.59
C SER A 43 5.18 10.90 -7.27
N ARG A 44 6.38 10.28 -7.29
CA ARG A 44 7.54 10.75 -8.06
C ARG A 44 7.68 10.06 -9.41
N LEU A 45 7.19 8.82 -9.53
CA LEU A 45 7.24 8.04 -10.76
C LEU A 45 6.11 8.39 -11.73
N PHE A 46 4.91 8.55 -11.18
CA PHE A 46 3.69 8.80 -11.92
C PHE A 46 3.30 10.26 -11.74
N ILE A 47 3.45 11.03 -12.80
CA ILE A 47 3.22 12.47 -12.83
C ILE A 47 1.78 12.70 -13.31
N PRO A 48 0.88 13.21 -12.44
CA PRO A 48 -0.48 13.51 -12.83
C PRO A 48 -0.52 14.61 -13.89
N MET A 49 -1.30 14.40 -14.96
CA MET A 49 -1.51 15.37 -16.03
C MET A 49 -2.97 15.87 -16.03
N GLU A 50 -3.28 16.84 -16.91
CA GLU A 50 -4.65 17.30 -17.12
C GLU A 50 -5.54 16.14 -17.62
N GLU A 51 -5.00 15.34 -18.53
CA GLU A 51 -5.55 14.09 -19.04
C GLU A 51 -4.53 12.98 -18.80
N GLY A 52 -4.83 11.98 -17.97
CA GLY A 52 -3.96 10.83 -17.77
C GLY A 52 -2.85 11.01 -16.72
N VAL A 53 -1.82 10.17 -16.87
CA VAL A 53 -0.65 10.10 -16.00
C VAL A 53 0.57 9.77 -16.86
N GLU A 54 1.63 10.56 -16.71
CA GLU A 54 2.90 10.25 -17.37
C GLU A 54 3.82 9.46 -16.43
N LEU A 55 4.61 8.56 -17.00
CA LEU A 55 5.68 7.86 -16.29
C LEU A 55 6.96 8.66 -16.50
N LEU A 56 7.68 8.88 -15.40
CA LEU A 56 9.00 9.49 -15.41
C LEU A 56 9.89 8.91 -16.53
N GLU A 57 10.68 9.70 -17.24
CA GLU A 57 11.54 9.16 -18.31
C GLU A 57 12.67 8.27 -17.73
N PHE A 58 13.21 7.31 -18.50
CA PHE A 58 14.27 6.38 -18.04
C PHE A 58 15.49 7.11 -17.44
N GLY A 59 15.94 8.21 -18.06
CA GLY A 59 17.04 9.01 -17.52
C GLY A 59 16.72 9.63 -16.16
N ASN A 60 15.47 10.06 -15.97
CA ASN A 60 15.00 10.63 -14.72
C ASN A 60 14.70 9.55 -13.68
N LEU A 61 14.30 8.34 -14.09
CA LEU A 61 14.18 7.19 -13.21
C LEU A 61 15.50 6.84 -12.57
N GLU A 62 16.56 6.71 -13.37
CA GLU A 62 17.87 6.36 -12.82
C GLU A 62 18.30 7.41 -11.79
N VAL A 63 18.03 8.68 -12.07
CA VAL A 63 18.25 9.78 -11.09
C VAL A 63 17.39 9.60 -9.83
N LEU A 64 16.08 9.30 -9.95
CA LEU A 64 15.21 9.06 -8.81
C LEU A 64 15.68 7.86 -7.98
N MET A 65 16.09 6.78 -8.65
CA MET A 65 16.54 5.54 -8.03
C MET A 65 17.82 5.74 -7.22
N GLU A 66 18.75 6.56 -7.72
CA GLU A 66 19.99 6.92 -7.04
C GLU A 66 19.83 8.10 -6.06
N THR A 67 18.67 8.77 -6.05
CA THR A 67 18.37 9.83 -5.07
C THR A 67 18.29 9.22 -3.67
N GLY A 68 18.83 9.92 -2.68
CA GLY A 68 18.74 9.51 -1.28
C GLY A 68 17.31 9.53 -0.75
N VAL A 69 16.95 8.55 0.08
CA VAL A 69 15.60 8.41 0.66
C VAL A 69 15.14 9.68 1.38
N ALA A 70 16.07 10.44 1.96
CA ALA A 70 15.82 11.72 2.62
C ALA A 70 15.05 12.74 1.74
N SER A 71 15.19 12.68 0.42
CA SER A 71 14.55 13.62 -0.51
C SER A 71 13.14 13.20 -0.94
N VAL A 72 12.72 11.98 -0.58
CA VAL A 72 11.43 11.40 -0.98
C VAL A 72 10.56 11.06 0.23
N MET A 73 11.17 10.67 1.35
CA MET A 73 10.47 10.30 2.57
C MET A 73 9.59 11.44 3.11
N THR A 74 8.59 11.07 3.91
CA THR A 74 7.93 12.01 4.81
C THR A 74 8.83 12.19 6.05
N PRO A 75 9.37 13.40 6.30
CA PRO A 75 10.17 13.68 7.51
C PRO A 75 9.27 13.76 8.75
N ASP A 76 9.88 13.65 9.93
CA ASP A 76 9.21 13.78 11.24
C ASP A 76 7.91 12.96 11.33
N PRO A 77 7.97 11.64 11.14
CA PRO A 77 6.77 10.82 11.06
C PRO A 77 6.07 10.74 12.42
N VAL A 78 4.77 10.43 12.39
CA VAL A 78 4.03 10.13 13.62
C VAL A 78 4.64 8.90 14.28
N VAL A 79 5.04 9.01 15.54
CA VAL A 79 5.61 7.91 16.36
C VAL A 79 4.74 7.64 17.58
N ALA A 80 4.81 6.42 18.11
CA ALA A 80 4.03 5.99 19.27
C ALA A 80 4.93 5.38 20.39
N PRO A 81 4.57 5.54 21.67
CA PRO A 81 5.29 4.90 22.79
C PRO A 81 5.10 3.38 22.89
N ASN A 82 4.01 2.83 22.32
CA ASN A 82 3.68 1.41 22.34
C ASN A 82 2.75 1.04 21.16
N GLU A 83 2.45 -0.25 21.02
CA GLU A 83 1.64 -0.77 19.90
C GLU A 83 0.16 -0.34 19.96
N GLU A 84 -0.44 -0.24 21.14
CA GLU A 84 -1.83 0.20 21.29
C GLU A 84 -2.01 1.65 20.83
N GLU A 85 -1.08 2.52 21.24
CA GLU A 85 -1.03 3.91 20.79
C GLU A 85 -0.74 4.02 19.29
N ALA A 86 0.11 3.13 18.75
CA ALA A 86 0.37 3.08 17.32
C ALA A 86 -0.90 2.75 16.51
N ILE A 87 -1.72 1.79 16.97
CA ILE A 87 -3.01 1.46 16.35
C ILE A 87 -3.96 2.66 16.36
N ARG A 88 -4.06 3.36 17.49
CA ARG A 88 -4.86 4.58 17.61
C ARG A 88 -4.40 5.65 16.62
N LEU A 89 -3.10 5.97 16.64
CA LEU A 89 -2.51 6.99 15.77
C LEU A 89 -2.63 6.65 14.28
N MET A 90 -2.54 5.36 13.91
CA MET A 90 -2.81 4.93 12.53
C MET A 90 -4.18 5.40 12.06
N VAL A 91 -5.22 5.22 12.87
CA VAL A 91 -6.60 5.63 12.53
C VAL A 91 -6.77 7.15 12.59
N GLU A 92 -6.38 7.78 13.70
CA GLU A 92 -6.58 9.21 13.93
C GLU A 92 -5.80 10.09 12.94
N ARG A 93 -4.59 9.66 12.56
CA ARG A 93 -3.72 10.41 11.63
C ARG A 93 -3.81 9.91 10.20
N ASN A 94 -4.64 8.91 9.93
CA ASN A 94 -4.82 8.30 8.61
C ASN A 94 -3.50 7.81 7.98
N VAL A 95 -2.62 7.21 8.79
CA VAL A 95 -1.31 6.67 8.37
C VAL A 95 -1.30 5.14 8.45
N GLY A 96 -0.60 4.46 7.54
CA GLY A 96 -0.62 2.98 7.42
C GLY A 96 0.49 2.25 8.17
N ALA A 97 1.40 3.01 8.77
CA ALA A 97 2.51 2.51 9.56
C ALA A 97 2.92 3.57 10.59
N VAL A 98 3.22 3.15 11.82
CA VAL A 98 3.65 4.00 12.92
C VAL A 98 4.85 3.35 13.61
N PRO A 99 6.03 3.98 13.60
CA PRO A 99 7.17 3.55 14.39
C PRO A 99 6.87 3.62 15.89
N VAL A 100 7.31 2.60 16.63
CA VAL A 100 7.19 2.54 18.10
C VAL A 100 8.53 2.94 18.71
N VAL A 101 8.51 4.05 19.47
CA VAL A 101 9.68 4.67 20.10
C VAL A 101 9.35 4.91 21.57
N SER A 102 10.10 4.25 22.48
CA SER A 102 9.98 4.47 23.93
C SER A 102 11.08 5.41 24.40
N THR A 103 12.30 4.88 24.48
CA THR A 103 13.56 5.65 24.58
C THR A 103 14.42 5.48 23.33
N THR A 104 14.27 4.36 22.65
CA THR A 104 14.85 4.06 21.35
C THR A 104 13.75 3.50 20.46
N TYR A 105 13.98 3.50 19.15
CA TYR A 105 13.14 2.75 18.22
C TYR A 105 13.10 1.25 18.58
N LYS A 106 11.89 0.66 18.57
CA LYS A 106 11.61 -0.73 18.97
C LYS A 106 11.02 -1.58 17.85
N GLY A 107 10.63 -0.97 16.74
CA GLY A 107 9.91 -1.64 15.66
C GLY A 107 8.80 -0.76 15.12
N THR A 108 8.08 -1.27 14.12
CA THR A 108 7.00 -0.54 13.44
C THR A 108 5.73 -1.35 13.46
N VAL A 109 4.62 -0.69 13.79
CA VAL A 109 3.29 -1.27 13.69
C VAL A 109 2.70 -0.82 12.36
N THR A 110 2.20 -1.76 11.57
CA THR A 110 1.56 -1.49 10.28
C THR A 110 0.15 -2.06 10.26
N GLU A 111 -0.65 -1.67 9.27
CA GLU A 111 -1.96 -2.27 9.04
C GLU A 111 -1.88 -3.81 8.94
N HIS A 112 -0.80 -4.32 8.32
CA HIS A 112 -0.57 -5.73 8.12
C HIS A 112 -0.20 -6.49 9.42
N THR A 113 0.66 -5.90 10.27
CA THR A 113 1.16 -6.60 11.47
C THR A 113 0.09 -6.82 12.52
N VAL A 114 -1.01 -6.05 12.48
CA VAL A 114 -2.10 -6.15 13.47
C VAL A 114 -3.22 -7.10 13.03
N LEU A 115 -3.23 -7.55 11.77
CA LEU A 115 -4.23 -8.49 11.26
C LEU A 115 -4.37 -9.79 12.07
N PRO A 116 -3.30 -10.40 12.63
CA PRO A 116 -3.41 -11.61 13.44
C PRO A 116 -4.36 -11.48 14.64
N ARG A 117 -4.53 -10.26 15.18
CA ARG A 117 -5.46 -9.98 16.29
C ARG A 117 -6.92 -10.23 15.92
N LEU A 118 -7.25 -10.22 14.63
CA LEU A 118 -8.61 -10.38 14.12
C LEU A 118 -8.93 -11.79 13.64
N PHE A 119 -7.97 -12.73 13.64
CA PHE A 119 -8.19 -14.05 13.05
C PHE A 119 -9.40 -14.78 13.65
N GLN A 120 -9.66 -14.66 14.94
CA GLN A 120 -10.81 -15.33 15.57
C GLN A 120 -12.12 -14.54 15.48
N SER A 121 -12.14 -13.39 14.80
CA SER A 121 -13.34 -12.56 14.68
C SER A 121 -14.39 -13.23 13.79
N ALA A 122 -15.58 -13.41 14.36
CA ALA A 122 -16.78 -13.89 13.67
C ALA A 122 -17.67 -12.77 13.13
N VAL A 123 -17.23 -11.50 13.24
CA VAL A 123 -17.95 -10.35 12.68
C VAL A 123 -18.09 -10.53 11.16
N GLU A 124 -19.27 -10.22 10.63
CA GLU A 124 -19.51 -10.23 9.18
C GLU A 124 -18.64 -9.17 8.49
N ALA A 125 -17.82 -9.56 7.53
CA ALA A 125 -16.96 -8.63 6.82
C ALA A 125 -17.78 -7.58 6.05
N ARG A 126 -19.00 -7.93 5.64
CA ARG A 126 -19.97 -7.05 4.99
C ARG A 126 -20.29 -5.81 5.83
N SER A 127 -20.24 -5.91 7.17
CA SER A 127 -20.56 -4.79 8.06
C SER A 127 -19.47 -3.72 8.12
N ILE A 128 -18.26 -4.02 7.66
CA ILE A 128 -17.12 -3.09 7.65
C ILE A 128 -16.65 -2.72 6.23
N SER A 129 -17.22 -3.35 5.20
CA SER A 129 -16.79 -3.14 3.81
C SER A 129 -17.25 -1.78 3.28
N SER A 130 -16.37 -1.13 2.53
CA SER A 130 -16.67 0.10 1.80
C SER A 130 -17.47 -0.18 0.52
N ARG A 131 -18.40 0.72 0.19
CA ARG A 131 -19.29 0.67 -0.99
C ARG A 131 -19.52 2.07 -1.57
N PRO A 132 -19.80 2.21 -2.88
CA PRO A 132 -19.70 1.18 -3.91
C PRO A 132 -18.23 0.84 -4.23
N ILE A 133 -17.98 -0.34 -4.82
CA ILE A 133 -16.64 -0.70 -5.31
C ILE A 133 -16.32 0.12 -6.57
N ILE A 134 -15.11 0.66 -6.63
CA ILE A 134 -14.56 1.26 -7.85
C ILE A 134 -13.80 0.16 -8.60
N PHE A 135 -14.25 -0.16 -9.82
CA PHE A 135 -13.62 -1.15 -10.69
C PHE A 135 -12.75 -0.47 -11.75
N ALA A 136 -11.67 -1.14 -12.13
CA ALA A 136 -11.00 -0.94 -13.42
C ALA A 136 -11.65 -1.85 -14.46
N ASP A 137 -11.81 -1.36 -15.69
CA ASP A 137 -12.20 -2.22 -16.81
C ASP A 137 -11.10 -3.25 -17.09
N GLU A 138 -11.44 -4.37 -17.72
CA GLU A 138 -10.47 -5.43 -18.01
C GLU A 138 -9.45 -5.03 -19.06
N GLU A 139 -9.84 -4.11 -19.94
CA GLU A 139 -8.97 -3.54 -20.97
C GLU A 139 -8.18 -2.32 -20.46
N PHE A 140 -8.36 -1.92 -19.19
CA PHE A 140 -7.60 -0.78 -18.64
C PHE A 140 -6.10 -1.01 -18.76
N THR A 141 -5.42 0.04 -19.19
CA THR A 141 -3.96 0.12 -19.17
C THR A 141 -3.44 0.45 -17.77
N VAL A 142 -2.13 0.32 -17.56
CA VAL A 142 -1.47 0.78 -16.33
C VAL A 142 -1.71 2.27 -16.12
N GLU A 143 -1.66 3.09 -17.18
CA GLU A 143 -1.92 4.53 -17.11
C GLU A 143 -3.33 4.81 -16.57
N GLU A 144 -4.36 4.21 -17.16
CA GLU A 144 -5.76 4.43 -16.76
C GLU A 144 -6.01 3.98 -15.32
N ALA A 145 -5.44 2.84 -14.92
CA ALA A 145 -5.53 2.35 -13.56
C ALA A 145 -4.84 3.29 -12.55
N MET A 146 -3.64 3.78 -12.88
CA MET A 146 -2.88 4.71 -12.04
C MET A 146 -3.59 6.07 -11.94
N GLU A 147 -4.12 6.58 -13.06
CA GLU A 147 -4.93 7.79 -13.09
C GLU A 147 -6.14 7.67 -12.17
N LEU A 148 -6.86 6.55 -12.25
CA LEU A 148 -8.00 6.29 -11.39
C LEU A 148 -7.60 6.18 -9.91
N MET A 149 -6.50 5.47 -9.60
CA MET A 149 -5.97 5.36 -8.24
C MET A 149 -5.63 6.73 -7.65
N ILE A 150 -4.94 7.59 -8.42
CA ILE A 150 -4.55 8.94 -8.00
C ILE A 150 -5.78 9.82 -7.81
N LYS A 151 -6.66 9.92 -8.82
CA LYS A 151 -7.87 10.76 -8.79
C LYS A 151 -8.82 10.37 -7.65
N ARG A 152 -8.87 9.09 -7.29
CA ARG A 152 -9.75 8.58 -6.22
C ARG A 152 -9.02 8.40 -4.88
N ASN A 153 -7.72 8.67 -4.82
CA ASN A 153 -6.86 8.44 -3.65
C ASN A 153 -7.01 7.01 -3.06
N ILE A 154 -7.07 6.02 -3.94
CA ILE A 154 -7.13 4.60 -3.61
C ILE A 154 -5.85 3.88 -4.06
N ARG A 155 -5.55 2.74 -3.46
CA ARG A 155 -4.31 1.97 -3.71
C ARG A 155 -4.56 0.55 -4.18
N ARG A 156 -5.83 0.16 -4.31
CA ARG A 156 -6.29 -1.15 -4.76
C ARG A 156 -7.46 -0.92 -5.71
N LEU A 157 -7.45 -1.67 -6.81
CA LEU A 157 -8.50 -1.64 -7.83
C LEU A 157 -8.83 -3.09 -8.21
N PRO A 158 -10.04 -3.57 -7.88
CA PRO A 158 -10.59 -4.75 -8.52
C PRO A 158 -10.72 -4.51 -10.03
N VAL A 159 -10.34 -5.49 -10.83
CA VAL A 159 -10.40 -5.46 -12.31
C VAL A 159 -11.54 -6.37 -12.76
N GLY A 160 -12.43 -5.83 -13.60
CA GLY A 160 -13.65 -6.50 -14.07
C GLY A 160 -14.91 -5.72 -13.71
N SER A 161 -15.92 -6.43 -13.21
CA SER A 161 -17.23 -5.86 -12.87
C SER A 161 -17.79 -6.42 -11.57
N GLU A 162 -18.86 -5.83 -11.06
CA GLU A 162 -19.58 -6.33 -9.87
C GLU A 162 -20.04 -7.78 -10.05
N SER A 163 -20.49 -8.16 -11.24
CA SER A 163 -20.90 -9.54 -11.55
C SER A 163 -19.75 -10.51 -11.78
N ASN A 164 -18.55 -10.01 -12.08
CA ASN A 164 -17.41 -10.82 -12.46
C ASN A 164 -16.09 -10.09 -12.14
N VAL A 165 -15.61 -10.24 -10.92
CA VAL A 165 -14.29 -9.73 -10.51
C VAL A 165 -13.22 -10.71 -10.98
N ARG A 166 -12.45 -10.32 -11.99
CA ARG A 166 -11.42 -11.19 -12.59
C ARG A 166 -10.10 -11.15 -11.83
N ALA A 167 -9.68 -9.97 -11.38
CA ALA A 167 -8.40 -9.78 -10.73
C ALA A 167 -8.44 -8.61 -9.73
N LEU A 168 -7.36 -8.43 -8.99
CA LEU A 168 -7.14 -7.27 -8.15
C LEU A 168 -5.73 -6.73 -8.38
N THR A 169 -5.63 -5.48 -8.82
CA THR A 169 -4.35 -4.77 -8.92
C THR A 169 -4.17 -3.83 -7.72
N THR A 170 -2.92 -3.53 -7.41
CA THR A 170 -2.55 -2.61 -6.35
C THR A 170 -1.41 -1.72 -6.80
N LEU A 171 -1.23 -0.60 -6.11
CA LEU A 171 -0.07 0.25 -6.32
C LEU A 171 1.25 -0.54 -6.17
N PHE A 172 1.30 -1.51 -5.24
CA PHE A 172 2.45 -2.38 -5.06
C PHE A 172 2.73 -3.25 -6.28
N LEU A 173 1.69 -3.88 -6.86
CA LEU A 173 1.84 -4.75 -8.02
C LEU A 173 2.27 -3.98 -9.27
N ILE A 174 1.67 -2.80 -9.49
CA ILE A 174 2.04 -1.92 -10.60
C ILE A 174 3.49 -1.45 -10.44
N LEU A 175 3.87 -0.92 -9.27
CA LEU A 175 5.24 -0.47 -9.00
C LEU A 175 6.24 -1.60 -9.18
N LYS A 176 5.95 -2.79 -8.65
CA LYS A 176 6.79 -3.97 -8.83
C LYS A 176 6.97 -4.29 -10.31
N GLY A 177 5.91 -4.21 -11.12
CA GLY A 177 5.97 -4.37 -12.57
C GLY A 177 6.90 -3.35 -13.23
N VAL A 178 6.66 -2.06 -12.99
CA VAL A 178 7.46 -0.94 -13.51
C VAL A 178 8.95 -1.09 -13.17
N LEU A 179 9.27 -1.53 -11.96
CA LEU A 179 10.66 -1.66 -11.52
C LEU A 179 11.38 -2.87 -12.08
N LEU A 180 10.66 -3.96 -12.34
CA LEU A 180 11.23 -5.17 -12.93
C LEU A 180 11.37 -5.05 -14.46
N ASP A 181 10.51 -4.27 -15.11
CA ASP A 181 10.50 -4.04 -16.54
C ASP A 181 10.28 -2.55 -16.86
N TYR A 182 11.32 -1.73 -16.67
CA TYR A 182 11.20 -0.30 -16.87
C TYR A 182 11.32 0.10 -18.34
N ARG A 183 10.18 0.38 -18.97
CA ARG A 183 10.08 0.88 -20.33
C ARG A 183 8.87 1.82 -20.46
N PRO A 184 8.96 2.92 -21.23
CA PRO A 184 7.88 3.91 -21.30
C PRO A 184 6.53 3.33 -21.71
N ASP A 185 6.54 2.30 -22.55
CA ASP A 185 5.34 1.64 -23.06
C ASP A 185 4.65 0.72 -22.04
N ILE A 186 5.23 0.51 -20.85
CA ILE A 186 4.56 -0.22 -19.75
C ILE A 186 3.24 0.46 -19.36
N LEU A 187 3.13 1.78 -19.53
CA LEU A 187 1.91 2.52 -19.27
C LEU A 187 0.73 2.06 -20.12
N TYR A 188 0.99 1.58 -21.33
CA TYR A 188 -0.03 1.12 -22.27
C TYR A 188 -0.28 -0.40 -22.19
N GLU A 189 0.45 -1.11 -21.33
CA GLU A 189 0.22 -2.53 -21.11
C GLU A 189 -1.08 -2.73 -20.29
N PRO A 190 -1.85 -3.80 -20.54
CA PRO A 190 -3.04 -4.11 -19.74
C PRO A 190 -2.70 -4.28 -18.25
N VAL A 191 -3.40 -3.57 -17.38
CA VAL A 191 -3.17 -3.62 -15.92
C VAL A 191 -3.41 -5.02 -15.35
N LEU A 192 -4.19 -5.85 -16.06
CA LEU A 192 -4.40 -7.25 -15.74
C LEU A 192 -3.09 -8.05 -15.65
N LYS A 193 -2.04 -7.66 -16.39
CA LYS A 193 -0.69 -8.27 -16.29
C LYS A 193 -0.01 -8.02 -14.94
N PHE A 194 -0.41 -6.94 -14.26
CA PHE A 194 0.11 -6.50 -12.96
C PHE A 194 -0.96 -6.66 -11.87
N SER A 195 -1.69 -7.77 -11.93
CA SER A 195 -2.79 -8.09 -11.04
C SER A 195 -2.64 -9.49 -10.46
N GLU A 196 -3.34 -9.72 -9.36
CA GLU A 196 -3.37 -11.00 -8.64
C GLU A 196 -4.81 -11.55 -8.60
N GLU A 197 -4.95 -12.85 -8.33
CA GLU A 197 -6.29 -13.43 -8.10
C GLU A 197 -6.97 -12.72 -6.92
N PRO A 198 -8.24 -12.30 -7.06
CA PRO A 198 -8.91 -11.54 -6.01
C PRO A 198 -9.13 -12.41 -4.77
N ILE A 199 -9.09 -11.77 -3.60
CA ILE A 199 -9.46 -12.43 -2.34
C ILE A 199 -10.94 -12.20 -2.12
N PHE A 200 -11.67 -13.27 -1.82
CA PHE A 200 -13.05 -13.21 -1.36
C PHE A 200 -13.12 -13.61 0.12
N GLY A 201 -14.08 -13.07 0.86
CA GLY A 201 -14.32 -13.49 2.23
C GLY A 201 -15.70 -13.08 2.74
N THR A 202 -16.13 -13.71 3.83
CA THR A 202 -17.44 -13.50 4.45
C THR A 202 -17.34 -12.95 5.86
N THR A 203 -16.32 -13.37 6.61
CA THR A 203 -16.07 -12.91 7.99
C THR A 203 -14.78 -12.12 8.08
N VAL A 204 -14.72 -11.21 9.06
CA VAL A 204 -13.52 -10.42 9.35
C VAL A 204 -12.31 -11.32 9.59
N GLY A 205 -12.46 -12.39 10.36
CA GLY A 205 -11.37 -13.31 10.64
C GLY A 205 -10.89 -14.09 9.42
N GLU A 206 -11.78 -14.45 8.50
CA GLU A 206 -11.40 -15.07 7.21
C GLU A 206 -10.63 -14.07 6.34
N VAL A 207 -11.16 -12.86 6.17
CA VAL A 207 -10.54 -11.79 5.37
C VAL A 207 -9.15 -11.46 5.92
N ALA A 208 -9.03 -11.26 7.24
CA ALA A 208 -7.76 -10.95 7.90
C ALA A 208 -6.69 -12.03 7.64
N ARG A 209 -7.04 -13.33 7.71
CA ARG A 209 -6.11 -14.43 7.42
C ARG A 209 -5.66 -14.45 5.97
N LYS A 210 -6.60 -14.28 5.03
CA LYS A 210 -6.29 -14.29 3.59
C LYS A 210 -5.39 -13.11 3.20
N LEU A 211 -5.67 -11.92 3.73
CA LEU A 211 -4.81 -10.74 3.55
C LEU A 211 -3.43 -10.91 4.17
N TYR A 212 -3.36 -11.48 5.37
CA TYR A 212 -2.09 -11.78 6.03
C TYR A 212 -1.22 -12.75 5.21
N GLN A 213 -1.82 -13.75 4.57
CA GLN A 213 -1.11 -14.72 3.73
C GLN A 213 -0.71 -14.19 2.35
N ARG A 214 -1.39 -13.14 1.85
CA ARG A 214 -1.19 -12.56 0.52
C ARG A 214 -1.09 -11.03 0.62
N PRO A 215 -0.02 -10.49 1.22
CA PRO A 215 0.09 -9.07 1.53
C PRO A 215 0.03 -8.18 0.29
N ALA A 216 0.48 -8.65 -0.88
CA ALA A 216 0.48 -7.88 -2.13
C ALA A 216 -0.93 -7.51 -2.66
N VAL A 217 -1.97 -8.28 -2.29
CA VAL A 217 -3.37 -8.03 -2.70
C VAL A 217 -4.00 -6.93 -1.85
N GLY A 218 -3.76 -6.96 -0.53
CA GLY A 218 -4.11 -5.89 0.41
C GLY A 218 -5.58 -5.48 0.51
N ALA A 219 -6.49 -6.19 -0.15
CA ALA A 219 -7.94 -6.00 -0.09
C ALA A 219 -8.70 -7.29 -0.46
N ALA A 220 -9.94 -7.40 0.01
CA ALA A 220 -10.85 -8.51 -0.24
C ALA A 220 -12.20 -8.01 -0.72
N ILE A 221 -12.78 -8.71 -1.69
CA ILE A 221 -14.16 -8.52 -2.14
C ILE A 221 -15.10 -9.26 -1.19
N VAL A 222 -16.13 -8.54 -0.75
CA VAL A 222 -17.15 -9.03 0.18
C VAL A 222 -18.50 -8.65 -0.37
N GLU A 223 -19.12 -9.56 -1.10
CA GLU A 223 -20.37 -9.33 -1.84
C GLU A 223 -20.25 -8.10 -2.76
N ASP A 224 -21.01 -7.05 -2.49
CA ASP A 224 -21.04 -5.77 -3.20
C ASP A 224 -20.04 -4.73 -2.65
N GLY A 225 -19.18 -5.11 -1.71
CA GLY A 225 -18.23 -4.23 -1.03
C GLY A 225 -16.79 -4.70 -1.08
N ILE A 226 -15.88 -3.81 -0.68
CA ILE A 226 -14.45 -4.10 -0.54
C ILE A 226 -13.99 -3.84 0.90
N VAL A 227 -13.19 -4.76 1.44
CA VAL A 227 -12.54 -4.63 2.75
C VAL A 227 -11.03 -4.53 2.52
N THR A 228 -10.42 -3.51 3.10
CA THR A 228 -8.96 -3.32 3.09
C THR A 228 -8.38 -3.56 4.48
N GLU A 229 -7.06 -3.67 4.59
CA GLU A 229 -6.40 -3.72 5.91
C GLU A 229 -6.77 -2.50 6.77
N ARG A 230 -6.99 -1.32 6.17
CA ARG A 230 -7.45 -0.12 6.89
C ARG A 230 -8.79 -0.31 7.60
N ASP A 231 -9.74 -0.98 6.97
CA ASP A 231 -11.07 -1.22 7.55
C ASP A 231 -10.97 -2.18 8.75
N LEU A 232 -10.06 -3.16 8.65
CA LEU A 232 -9.73 -4.07 9.74
C LEU A 232 -9.06 -3.34 10.92
N VAL A 233 -8.12 -2.42 10.66
CA VAL A 233 -7.53 -1.59 11.71
C VAL A 233 -8.57 -0.70 12.40
N ARG A 234 -9.50 -0.10 11.64
CA ARG A 234 -10.59 0.70 12.21
C ARG A 234 -11.49 -0.12 13.14
N LEU A 235 -11.75 -1.38 12.79
CA LEU A 235 -12.50 -2.29 13.65
C LEU A 235 -11.76 -2.56 14.97
N LEU A 236 -10.43 -2.81 14.91
CA LEU A 236 -9.61 -2.97 16.11
C LEU A 236 -9.62 -1.72 16.99
N TYR A 237 -9.47 -0.54 16.38
CA TYR A 237 -9.49 0.73 17.11
C TYR A 237 -10.79 0.95 17.89
N ASN A 238 -11.94 0.62 17.31
CA ASN A 238 -13.23 0.76 17.99
C ASN A 238 -13.43 -0.23 19.17
N ALA A 239 -12.52 -1.19 19.35
CA ALA A 239 -12.55 -2.18 20.42
C ALA A 239 -11.49 -1.92 21.52
N LEU A 240 -10.62 -0.91 21.34
CA LEU A 240 -9.64 -0.42 22.32
C LEU A 240 -10.28 0.62 23.25
#